data_AF-A0A8X7Z8E5-F1
#
_entry.id   AF-A0A8X7Z8E5-F1
#
_cell.length_a   1.000
_cell.length_b   1.000
_cell.length_c   1.000
_cell.angle_alpha   90.00
_cell.angle_beta   90.00
_cell.angle_gamma   90.00
#
_symmetry.space_group_name_H-M   'P 1'
#
loop_
_entity.id
_entity.type
_entity.pdbx_description
1 polymer ?
#
loop_
_entity_poly.entity_id
_entity_poly.type
_entity_poly.pdbx_seq_one_letter_code
_entity_poly.pdbx_strand_id
1 'polypeptide(L)'
;MEKILERHERGIEIHTGNWTLEYNRLKEKVELLQRNHRHYLGEDLDSLSLKELQNLEKQIDTALELIRERKNHLMYQSISELQIKIKEKEKEKEKALAQPALLDQQDHGPNASSFLLPQPPLPCLNISYQEEDPEARRNELDLTLEPIYSCHLGCFGT
;
A
#
# COMPACT_ATOMS: atom_id res chain seq x y z
N MET A 1 -54.39 -17.03 32.47
CA MET A 1 -54.06 -16.20 31.29
C MET A 1 -53.34 -14.92 31.69
N GLU A 2 -53.89 -14.15 32.62
CA GLU A 2 -53.33 -12.88 33.15
C GLU A 2 -51.84 -12.96 33.61
N LYS A 3 -51.48 -13.96 34.42
CA LYS A 3 -50.10 -14.17 34.91
C LYS A 3 -49.06 -14.51 33.82
N ILE A 4 -49.51 -14.85 32.61
CA ILE A 4 -48.63 -15.12 31.46
C ILE A 4 -48.38 -13.82 30.70
N LEU A 5 -49.43 -13.02 30.47
CA LEU A 5 -49.32 -11.68 29.88
C LEU A 5 -48.43 -10.76 30.71
N GLU A 6 -48.63 -10.71 32.03
CA GLU A 6 -47.84 -9.84 32.92
C GLU A 6 -46.37 -10.28 33.06
N ARG A 7 -46.04 -11.54 32.74
CA ARG A 7 -44.65 -12.02 32.66
C ARG A 7 -44.02 -11.68 31.31
N HIS A 8 -44.80 -11.75 30.24
CA HIS A 8 -44.35 -11.35 28.91
C HIS A 8 -44.10 -9.84 28.82
N GLU A 9 -44.99 -9.03 29.40
CA GLU A 9 -44.91 -7.58 29.41
C GLU A 9 -43.69 -7.07 30.21
N ARG A 10 -43.43 -7.64 31.40
CA ARG A 10 -42.17 -7.41 32.14
C ARG A 10 -40.93 -7.85 31.37
N GLY A 11 -41.00 -8.99 30.67
CA GLY A 11 -39.89 -9.46 29.83
C GLY A 11 -39.57 -8.50 28.68
N ILE A 12 -40.61 -7.93 28.06
CA ILE A 12 -40.47 -6.91 27.01
C ILE A 12 -39.93 -5.60 27.56
N GLU A 13 -40.42 -5.10 28.70
CA GLU A 13 -39.90 -3.88 29.33
C GLU A 13 -38.42 -4.01 29.73
N ILE A 14 -38.03 -5.13 30.34
CA ILE A 14 -36.64 -5.39 30.72
C ILE A 14 -35.75 -5.48 29.47
N HIS A 15 -36.20 -6.21 28.44
CA HIS A 15 -35.46 -6.33 27.19
C HIS A 15 -35.32 -4.98 26.47
N THR A 16 -36.38 -4.20 26.41
CA THR A 16 -36.41 -2.87 25.77
C THR A 16 -35.58 -1.86 26.55
N GLY A 17 -35.61 -1.89 27.88
CA GLY A 17 -34.74 -1.11 28.75
C GLY A 17 -33.26 -1.46 28.55
N ASN A 18 -32.95 -2.74 28.40
CA ASN A 18 -31.59 -3.22 28.12
C ASN A 18 -31.08 -2.74 26.75
N TRP A 19 -31.90 -2.86 25.68
CA TRP A 19 -31.53 -2.33 24.36
C TRP A 19 -31.37 -0.82 24.34
N THR A 20 -32.24 -0.10 25.06
CA THR A 20 -32.15 1.36 25.18
C THR A 20 -30.85 1.78 25.88
N LEU A 21 -30.48 1.08 26.95
CA LEU A 21 -29.23 1.34 27.67
C LEU A 21 -28.01 1.07 26.79
N GLU A 22 -27.96 -0.08 26.11
CA GLU A 22 -26.85 -0.42 25.22
C GLU A 22 -26.76 0.55 24.03
N TYR A 23 -27.90 0.95 23.46
CA TYR A 23 -27.95 1.98 22.43
C TYR A 23 -27.37 3.31 22.92
N ASN A 24 -27.81 3.80 24.09
CA ASN A 24 -27.29 5.05 24.65
C ASN A 24 -25.79 4.97 24.90
N ARG A 25 -25.32 3.86 25.49
CA ARG A 25 -23.88 3.62 25.70
C ARG A 25 -23.08 3.65 24.40
N LEU A 26 -23.62 3.05 23.33
CA LEU A 26 -22.97 3.06 22.02
C LEU A 26 -22.98 4.47 21.41
N LYS A 27 -24.10 5.18 21.51
CA LYS A 27 -24.25 6.55 21.02
C LYS A 27 -23.25 7.50 21.67
N GLU A 28 -23.10 7.45 22.99
CA GLU A 28 -22.12 8.25 23.72
C GLU A 28 -20.68 7.97 23.26
N LYS A 29 -20.34 6.70 22.99
CA LYS A 29 -19.02 6.33 22.44
C LYS A 29 -18.80 6.92 21.05
N VAL A 30 -19.80 6.86 20.17
CA VAL A 30 -19.72 7.42 18.82
C VAL A 30 -19.51 8.94 18.89
N GLU A 31 -20.30 9.63 19.70
CA GLU A 31 -20.19 11.08 19.87
C GLU A 31 -18.82 11.49 20.43
N LEU A 32 -18.28 10.72 21.40
CA LEU A 32 -16.94 10.94 21.92
C LEU A 32 -15.86 10.74 20.85
N LEU A 33 -15.95 9.67 20.06
CA LEU A 33 -14.99 9.41 18.97
C LEU A 33 -15.03 10.49 17.90
N GLN A 34 -16.23 10.93 17.50
CA GLN A 34 -16.40 12.01 16.54
C GLN A 34 -15.83 13.33 17.05
N ARG A 35 -16.04 13.65 18.33
CA ARG A 35 -15.45 14.84 18.97
C ARG A 35 -13.92 14.77 18.98
N ASN A 36 -13.36 13.64 19.39
CA ASN A 36 -11.92 13.43 19.37
C ASN A 36 -11.33 13.54 17.97
N HIS A 37 -12.01 13.01 16.95
CA HIS A 37 -11.59 13.14 15.56
C HIS A 37 -11.49 14.61 15.12
N ARG A 38 -12.50 15.42 15.46
CA ARG A 38 -12.45 16.87 15.21
C ARG A 38 -11.29 17.55 15.92
N HIS A 39 -11.04 17.20 17.19
CA HIS A 39 -9.87 17.71 17.91
C HIS A 39 -8.55 17.34 17.20
N TYR A 40 -8.40 16.11 16.71
CA TYR A 40 -7.21 15.70 15.95
C TYR A 40 -7.05 16.44 14.61
N LEU A 41 -8.15 16.91 14.03
CA LEU A 41 -8.16 17.78 12.84
C LEU A 41 -7.93 19.26 13.18
N GLY A 42 -7.82 19.62 14.46
CA GLY A 42 -7.64 21.00 14.92
C GLY A 42 -8.94 21.80 15.04
N GLU A 43 -10.09 21.12 15.07
CA GLU A 43 -11.43 21.71 15.20
C GLU A 43 -11.94 21.62 16.66
N ASP A 44 -12.95 22.42 17.03
CA ASP A 44 -13.61 22.42 18.35
C ASP A 44 -12.69 22.58 19.59
N LEU A 45 -11.51 23.19 19.41
CA LEU A 45 -10.47 23.28 20.44
C LEU A 45 -10.78 24.26 21.58
N ASP A 46 -11.72 25.20 21.38
CA ASP A 46 -12.07 26.25 22.36
C ASP A 46 -12.55 25.69 23.71
N SER A 47 -13.06 24.46 23.70
CA SER A 47 -13.55 23.77 24.90
C SER A 47 -12.46 23.11 25.74
N LEU A 48 -11.23 23.01 25.21
CA LEU A 48 -10.11 22.32 25.85
C LEU A 48 -9.29 23.27 26.73
N SER A 49 -8.91 22.77 27.90
CA SER A 49 -7.93 23.46 28.75
C SER A 49 -6.52 23.38 28.14
N LEU A 50 -5.63 24.27 28.57
CA LEU A 50 -4.22 24.27 28.14
C LEU A 50 -3.55 22.89 28.32
N LYS A 51 -3.86 22.20 29.43
CA LYS A 51 -3.30 20.87 29.72
C LYS A 51 -3.82 19.82 28.72
N GLU A 52 -5.09 19.90 28.33
CA GLU A 52 -5.67 18.99 27.36
C GLU A 52 -5.12 19.24 25.96
N LEU A 53 -4.93 20.51 25.58
CA LEU A 53 -4.28 20.88 24.32
C LEU A 53 -2.84 20.36 24.24
N GLN A 54 -2.04 20.55 25.29
CA GLN A 54 -0.68 20.00 25.35
C GLN A 54 -0.66 18.46 25.24
N ASN A 55 -1.63 17.79 25.86
CA ASN A 55 -1.75 16.34 25.75
C ASN A 55 -2.21 15.89 24.35
N LEU A 56 -3.06 16.67 23.69
CA LEU A 56 -3.48 16.43 22.30
C LEU A 56 -2.31 16.60 21.34
N GLU A 57 -1.56 17.70 21.45
CA GLU A 57 -0.35 17.97 20.66
C GLU A 57 0.65 16.82 20.78
N LYS A 58 1.00 16.43 22.01
CA LYS A 58 1.93 15.32 22.26
C LYS A 58 1.46 14.00 21.63
N GLN A 59 0.16 13.70 21.67
CA GLN A 59 -0.39 12.50 21.05
C GLN A 59 -0.25 12.53 19.53
N ILE A 60 -0.53 13.68 18.91
CA ILE A 60 -0.39 13.87 17.46
C ILE A 60 1.09 13.75 17.05
N ASP A 61 1.99 14.40 17.77
CA ASP A 61 3.43 14.34 17.50
C ASP A 61 3.97 12.90 17.55
N THR A 62 3.60 12.16 18.60
CA THR A 62 4.00 10.76 18.77
C THR A 62 3.45 9.89 17.63
N ALA A 63 2.18 10.09 17.24
CA ALA A 63 1.59 9.34 16.14
C ALA A 63 2.28 9.65 14.80
N LEU A 64 2.62 10.92 14.54
CA LEU A 64 3.33 11.34 13.34
C LEU A 64 4.75 10.77 13.27
N GLU A 65 5.45 10.73 14.40
CA GLU A 65 6.77 10.08 14.52
C GLU A 65 6.66 8.60 14.11
N LEU A 66 5.74 7.84 14.70
CA LEU A 66 5.54 6.43 14.37
C LEU A 66 5.16 6.20 12.90
N ILE A 67 4.29 7.04 12.33
CA ILE A 67 3.93 6.96 10.91
C ILE A 67 5.17 7.18 10.03
N ARG A 68 5.98 8.20 10.35
CA ARG A 68 7.19 8.52 9.60
C ARG A 68 8.21 7.39 9.68
N GLU A 69 8.44 6.85 10.88
CA GLU A 69 9.32 5.70 11.09
C GLU A 69 8.89 4.50 10.25
N ARG A 70 7.60 4.16 10.27
CA ARG A 70 7.05 3.06 9.48
C ARG A 70 7.24 3.28 7.98
N LYS A 71 6.93 4.49 7.47
CA LYS A 71 7.12 4.82 6.05
C LYS A 71 8.59 4.73 5.64
N ASN A 72 9.49 5.24 6.47
CA ASN A 72 10.92 5.16 6.23
C ASN A 72 11.41 3.70 6.23
N HIS A 73 10.95 2.89 7.18
CA HIS A 73 11.31 1.47 7.25
C HIS A 73 10.93 0.72 5.97
N LEU A 74 9.69 0.89 5.50
CA LEU A 74 9.21 0.28 4.25
C LEU A 74 10.00 0.78 3.03
N MET A 75 10.32 2.08 2.99
CA MET A 75 11.15 2.65 1.92
C MET A 75 12.54 2.00 1.89
N TYR A 76 13.19 1.83 3.05
CA TYR A 76 14.50 1.19 3.13
C TYR A 76 14.47 -0.29 2.73
N GLN A 77 13.41 -1.02 3.11
CA GLN A 77 13.21 -2.39 2.65
C GLN A 77 13.13 -2.45 1.13
N SER A 78 12.31 -1.59 0.51
CA SER A 78 12.18 -1.52 -0.95
C SER A 78 13.50 -1.17 -1.65
N ILE A 79 14.25 -0.20 -1.12
CA ILE A 79 15.58 0.16 -1.66
C ILE A 79 16.53 -1.05 -1.59
N SER A 80 16.56 -1.76 -0.46
CA SER A 80 17.41 -2.94 -0.27
C SER A 80 17.07 -4.04 -1.29
N GLU A 81 15.79 -4.34 -1.47
CA GLU A 81 15.32 -5.33 -2.46
C GLU A 81 15.73 -4.95 -3.88
N LEU A 82 15.57 -3.69 -4.27
CA LEU A 82 15.96 -3.21 -5.58
C LEU A 82 17.48 -3.29 -5.78
N GLN A 83 18.27 -2.95 -4.76
CA GLN A 83 19.73 -3.08 -4.82
C GLN A 83 20.18 -4.53 -4.99
N ILE A 84 19.50 -5.50 -4.35
CA ILE A 84 19.77 -6.93 -4.55
C ILE A 84 19.49 -7.32 -6.00
N LYS A 85 18.32 -6.95 -6.54
CA LYS A 85 17.95 -7.24 -7.94
C LYS A 85 18.92 -6.63 -8.95
N ILE A 86 19.38 -5.41 -8.71
CA ILE A 86 20.41 -4.76 -9.56
C ILE A 86 21.69 -5.60 -9.58
N LYS A 87 22.19 -6.00 -8.40
CA LYS A 87 23.41 -6.81 -8.28
C LYS A 87 23.28 -8.19 -8.95
N GLU A 88 22.11 -8.82 -8.85
CA GLU A 88 21.84 -10.09 -9.53
C GLU A 88 21.88 -9.92 -11.05
N LYS A 89 21.23 -8.87 -11.57
CA LYS A 89 21.22 -8.56 -13.00
C LYS A 89 22.60 -8.20 -13.55
N GLU A 90 23.42 -7.50 -12.77
CA GLU A 90 24.82 -7.21 -13.13
C GLU A 90 25.64 -8.50 -13.25
N LYS A 91 25.51 -9.43 -12.30
CA LYS A 91 26.18 -10.74 -12.34
C LYS A 91 25.72 -11.61 -13.51
N GLU A 92 24.44 -11.58 -13.87
CA GLU A 92 23.91 -12.28 -15.05
C GLU A 92 24.54 -11.76 -16.35
N LYS A 93 24.63 -10.43 -16.50
CA LYS A 93 25.25 -9.79 -17.67
C LYS A 93 26.73 -10.11 -17.80
N GLU A 94 27.48 -10.11 -16.69
CA GLU A 94 28.89 -10.49 -16.68
C GLU A 94 29.10 -11.95 -17.13
N LYS A 95 28.26 -12.87 -16.65
CA LYS A 95 28.30 -14.29 -17.06
C LYS A 95 27.92 -14.50 -18.54
N ALA A 96 26.95 -13.73 -19.06
CA ALA A 96 26.54 -13.79 -20.46
C ALA A 96 27.61 -13.24 -21.41
N LEU A 97 28.37 -12.21 -21.00
CA LEU A 97 29.46 -11.64 -21.79
C LEU A 97 30.71 -12.54 -21.81
N ALA A 98 30.87 -13.43 -20.83
CA ALA A 98 31.98 -14.38 -20.75
C ALA A 98 31.82 -15.64 -21.65
N GLN A 99 30.74 -15.76 -22.43
CA GLN A 99 30.61 -16.77 -23.50
C GLN A 99 30.49 -16.08 -24.86
N PRO A 100 31.62 -15.84 -25.56
CA PRO A 100 31.91 -16.68 -26.72
C PRO A 100 33.43 -16.87 -26.99
N ALA A 101 33.94 -18.11 -26.83
CA ALA A 101 35.27 -18.49 -27.36
C ALA A 101 35.43 -20.02 -27.59
N LEU A 102 34.37 -20.77 -27.91
CA LEU A 102 34.49 -22.23 -28.11
C LEU A 102 33.75 -22.80 -29.34
N LEU A 103 33.39 -21.97 -30.33
CA LEU A 103 32.76 -22.46 -31.56
C LEU A 103 33.46 -21.91 -32.82
N ASP A 104 34.79 -21.95 -32.86
CA ASP A 104 35.51 -21.68 -34.13
C ASP A 104 36.65 -22.67 -34.38
N GLN A 105 36.37 -23.96 -34.18
CA GLN A 105 37.21 -25.04 -34.68
C GLN A 105 36.33 -26.13 -35.28
N GLN A 106 36.13 -26.07 -36.59
CA GLN A 106 36.14 -27.17 -37.55
C GLN A 106 35.39 -26.74 -38.83
N ASP A 107 36.11 -26.57 -39.94
CA ASP A 107 36.02 -27.57 -41.01
C ASP A 107 37.20 -27.44 -42.00
N HIS A 108 37.68 -28.59 -42.49
CA HIS A 108 38.81 -28.72 -43.40
C HIS A 108 38.37 -28.68 -44.87
N GLY A 109 39.15 -28.01 -45.73
CA GLY A 109 39.11 -28.23 -47.18
C GLY A 109 40.11 -27.33 -47.94
N PRO A 110 41.05 -27.89 -48.72
CA PRO A 110 42.08 -27.09 -49.39
C PRO A 110 41.55 -26.63 -50.75
N ASN A 111 41.48 -25.32 -51.02
CA ASN A 111 41.58 -24.80 -52.39
C ASN A 111 41.80 -23.28 -52.42
N ALA A 112 42.55 -22.86 -53.44
CA ALA A 112 43.20 -21.57 -53.62
C ALA A 112 42.27 -20.36 -53.74
N SER A 113 42.71 -19.21 -53.22
CA SER A 113 42.88 -17.93 -53.94
C SER A 113 42.82 -16.75 -52.97
N SER A 114 43.76 -15.84 -53.19
CA SER A 114 44.05 -14.65 -52.42
C SER A 114 43.00 -13.53 -52.60
N PHE A 115 42.94 -12.65 -51.60
CA PHE A 115 42.29 -11.32 -51.57
C PHE A 115 40.75 -11.26 -51.65
N LEU A 116 40.12 -10.93 -50.52
CA LEU A 116 39.31 -9.72 -50.25
C LEU A 116 38.52 -9.92 -48.93
N LEU A 117 38.68 -9.00 -47.98
CA LEU A 117 37.94 -8.95 -46.73
C LEU A 117 36.41 -8.86 -46.97
N PRO A 118 35.56 -9.68 -46.32
CA PRO A 118 34.13 -9.42 -46.24
C PRO A 118 33.86 -8.38 -45.13
N GLN A 119 33.24 -7.25 -45.48
CA GLN A 119 32.64 -6.33 -44.50
C GLN A 119 31.54 -7.07 -43.71
N PRO A 120 31.48 -6.94 -42.37
CA PRO A 120 30.28 -7.31 -41.63
C PRO A 120 29.14 -6.31 -41.93
N PRO A 121 27.89 -6.76 -42.13
CA PRO A 121 26.76 -5.87 -42.37
C PRO A 121 26.47 -5.05 -41.11
N LEU A 122 26.49 -3.72 -41.26
CA LEU A 122 26.03 -2.79 -40.22
C LEU A 122 24.55 -3.11 -39.90
N PRO A 123 24.17 -3.25 -38.62
CA PRO A 123 22.76 -3.33 -38.26
C PRO A 123 22.11 -1.98 -38.58
N CYS A 124 21.26 -1.97 -39.61
CA CYS A 124 20.38 -0.86 -39.88
C CYS A 124 19.46 -0.65 -38.65
N LEU A 125 19.42 0.60 -38.19
CA LEU A 125 18.62 1.04 -37.06
C LEU A 125 17.13 1.00 -37.45
N ASN A 126 16.48 -0.15 -37.34
CA ASN A 126 15.02 -0.22 -37.46
C ASN A 126 14.38 0.13 -36.12
N ILE A 127 14.09 1.42 -35.96
CA ILE A 127 13.09 1.90 -35.00
C ILE A 127 11.73 1.54 -35.58
N SER A 128 11.33 0.28 -35.39
CA SER A 128 9.92 -0.09 -35.43
C SER A 128 9.44 -0.15 -34.00
N TYR A 129 8.60 0.82 -33.63
CA TYR A 129 7.82 0.79 -32.40
C TYR A 129 7.03 -0.52 -32.36
N GLN A 130 7.50 -1.45 -31.54
CA GLN A 130 6.69 -2.58 -31.14
C GLN A 130 5.91 -2.10 -29.92
N GLU A 131 4.59 -1.99 -30.07
CA GLU A 131 3.65 -1.79 -28.96
C GLU A 131 3.84 -2.94 -27.97
N GLU A 132 4.63 -2.68 -26.92
CA GLU A 132 4.76 -3.57 -25.77
C GLU A 132 3.71 -3.12 -24.74
N ASP A 133 2.61 -3.88 -24.72
CA ASP A 133 1.70 -4.18 -23.61
C ASP A 133 1.73 -3.25 -22.37
N PRO A 134 0.63 -2.51 -22.07
CA PRO A 134 0.58 -1.62 -20.92
C PRO A 134 0.22 -2.35 -19.62
N GLU A 135 0.68 -3.58 -19.37
CA GLU A 135 0.34 -4.31 -18.13
C GLU A 135 1.49 -4.38 -17.11
N ALA A 136 2.65 -3.78 -17.40
CA ALA A 136 3.80 -3.74 -16.48
C ALA A 136 3.95 -2.42 -15.70
N ARG A 137 2.90 -1.61 -15.63
CA ARG A 137 2.83 -0.46 -14.74
C ARG A 137 1.60 -0.58 -13.90
N ARG A 138 1.78 -1.01 -12.65
CA ARG A 138 1.16 -0.45 -11.44
C ARG A 138 1.68 -1.25 -10.24
N ASN A 139 2.98 -1.10 -9.93
CA ASN A 139 3.37 -1.13 -8.51
C ASN A 139 3.13 0.29 -8.00
N GLU A 140 1.87 0.70 -7.99
CA GLU A 140 1.50 1.90 -7.26
C GLU A 140 1.70 1.55 -5.80
N LEU A 141 2.84 2.00 -5.25
CA LEU A 141 2.97 2.18 -3.82
C LEU A 141 1.92 3.22 -3.48
N ASP A 142 0.73 2.73 -3.12
CA ASP A 142 -0.34 3.55 -2.62
C ASP A 142 0.11 4.10 -1.26
N LEU A 143 0.79 5.25 -1.34
CA LEU A 143 1.25 6.05 -0.22
C LEU A 143 0.12 6.94 0.29
N THR A 144 -1.08 6.85 -0.30
CA THR A 144 -2.23 7.60 0.17
C THR A 144 -2.54 7.14 1.59
N LEU A 145 -2.76 8.12 2.46
CA LEU A 145 -3.32 7.89 3.79
C LEU A 145 -4.83 7.68 3.68
N GLU A 146 -5.32 7.07 2.59
CA GLU A 146 -6.73 6.79 2.49
C GLU A 146 -7.09 5.80 3.61
N PRO A 147 -8.07 6.14 4.46
CA PRO A 147 -8.52 5.22 5.47
C PRO A 147 -9.01 3.94 4.78
N ILE A 148 -8.47 2.79 5.19
CA ILE A 148 -8.96 1.45 4.75
C ILE A 148 -10.43 1.22 5.17
N TYR A 149 -11.03 2.17 5.87
CA TYR A 149 -12.46 2.24 6.15
C TYR A 149 -13.12 3.24 5.21
N SER A 150 -13.67 2.74 4.10
CA SER A 150 -14.89 3.33 3.54
C SER A 150 -15.98 3.22 4.60
N CYS A 151 -16.12 4.24 5.44
CA CYS A 151 -17.32 4.43 6.25
C CYS A 151 -18.47 4.76 5.30
N HIS A 152 -18.98 3.75 4.59
CA HIS A 152 -20.35 3.77 4.10
C HIS A 152 -21.26 3.69 5.33
N LEU A 153 -21.41 4.81 6.05
CA LEU A 153 -22.65 5.04 6.78
C LEU A 153 -23.71 5.23 5.71
N GLY A 154 -24.25 4.11 5.24
CA GLY A 154 -25.46 4.08 4.46
C GLY A 154 -26.52 4.88 5.19
N CYS A 155 -27.06 5.86 4.48
CA CYS A 155 -28.18 6.68 4.91
C CYS A 155 -29.29 5.80 5.52
N PHE A 156 -29.67 6.04 6.77
CA PHE A 156 -31.03 5.78 7.20
C PHE A 156 -31.87 6.98 6.79
N GLY A 157 -32.28 6.99 5.52
CA GLY A 157 -33.43 7.77 5.07
C GLY A 157 -34.66 6.87 5.10
N THR A 158 -35.56 7.13 6.05
CA THR A 158 -37.00 7.46 5.91
C THR A 158 -37.64 7.42 7.28
#